data_AF-A0A1I7VR28-F1
#
_entry.id   AF-A0A1I7VR28-F1
#
_cell.length_a   1.000
_cell.length_b   1.000
_cell.length_c   1.000
_cell.angle_alpha   90.00
_cell.angle_beta   90.00
_cell.angle_gamma   90.00
#
_symmetry.space_group_name_H-M   'P 1'
#
loop_
_entity.id
_entity.type
_entity.pdbx_description
1 polymer ?
#
loop_
_entity_poly.entity_id
_entity_poly.type
_entity_poly.pdbx_seq_one_letter_code
_entity_poly.pdbx_strand_id
1 'polypeptide(L)'
;MNKYRDKVKAMFYHAYNSYLLHAYPLDELKPLSCSGMDTWGSFSLTLIDSLDTLLIMGNETEFMRAAEIILHTVKVDMNVNVSVFETNIRVVGGLLSAHMLSGRVKGMALEPGWPCSGPLLRLAERFTQKLVPAFKSATGMPYGTINLKHGLHPNETAITCTAGVGTMLLEFGTLSRITG
;
A
#
# COMPACT_ATOMS: atom_id res chain seq x y z
N MET A 1 -14.92 -29.37 6.24
CA MET A 1 -14.35 -28.05 6.64
C MET A 1 -13.71 -27.25 5.50
N ASN A 2 -13.32 -27.83 4.35
CA ASN A 2 -12.57 -27.08 3.30
C ASN A 2 -13.41 -26.36 2.21
N LYS A 3 -14.70 -26.70 2.03
CA LYS A 3 -15.52 -26.17 0.92
C LYS A 3 -15.56 -24.63 0.83
N TYR A 4 -15.75 -23.94 1.95
CA TYR A 4 -15.83 -22.47 1.96
C TYR A 4 -14.48 -21.80 1.78
N ARG A 5 -13.43 -22.34 2.41
CA ARG A 5 -12.05 -21.85 2.25
C ARG A 5 -11.63 -21.90 0.79
N ASP A 6 -11.86 -23.02 0.12
CA ASP A 6 -11.45 -23.19 -1.27
C ASP A 6 -12.31 -22.33 -2.22
N LYS A 7 -13.60 -22.10 -1.88
CA LYS A 7 -14.45 -21.14 -2.61
C LYS A 7 -13.96 -19.70 -2.48
N VAL A 8 -13.54 -19.26 -1.28
CA VAL A 8 -12.96 -17.92 -1.08
C VAL A 8 -11.66 -17.76 -1.85
N LYS A 9 -10.78 -18.77 -1.84
CA LYS A 9 -9.57 -18.77 -2.67
C LYS A 9 -9.89 -18.63 -4.16
N ALA A 10 -10.87 -19.39 -4.67
CA ALA A 10 -11.29 -19.29 -6.07
C ALA A 10 -11.83 -17.88 -6.42
N MET A 11 -12.59 -17.25 -5.52
CA MET A 11 -13.08 -15.88 -5.71
C MET A 11 -11.96 -14.85 -5.71
N PHE A 12 -10.98 -14.98 -4.82
CA PHE A 12 -9.80 -14.11 -4.80
C PHE A 12 -9.04 -14.21 -6.13
N TYR A 13 -8.70 -15.42 -6.58
CA TYR A 13 -7.98 -15.58 -7.85
C TYR A 13 -8.78 -15.15 -9.07
N HIS A 14 -10.11 -15.27 -9.04
CA HIS A 14 -10.96 -14.69 -10.07
C HIS A 14 -10.75 -13.16 -10.17
N ALA A 15 -10.85 -12.44 -9.05
CA ALA A 15 -10.67 -10.98 -9.03
C ALA A 15 -9.22 -10.57 -9.31
N TYR A 16 -8.25 -11.19 -8.64
CA TYR A 16 -6.82 -10.90 -8.77
C TYR A 16 -6.31 -11.11 -10.19
N ASN A 17 -6.65 -12.25 -10.82
CA ASN A 17 -6.23 -12.52 -12.20
C ASN A 17 -6.92 -11.57 -13.19
N SER A 18 -8.19 -11.24 -12.98
CA SER A 18 -8.88 -10.25 -13.82
C SER A 18 -8.28 -8.85 -13.69
N TYR A 19 -7.86 -8.45 -12.49
CA TYR A 19 -7.13 -7.19 -12.29
C TYR A 19 -5.81 -7.19 -13.08
N LEU A 20 -5.00 -8.24 -12.95
CA LEU A 20 -3.74 -8.36 -13.67
C LEU A 20 -3.92 -8.33 -15.21
N LEU A 21 -5.01 -8.91 -15.71
CA LEU A 21 -5.29 -9.00 -17.15
C LEU A 21 -5.84 -7.70 -17.74
N HIS A 22 -6.69 -6.98 -17.01
CA HIS A 22 -7.52 -5.91 -17.57
C HIS A 22 -7.23 -4.50 -17.01
N ALA A 23 -6.55 -4.40 -15.88
CA ALA A 23 -6.40 -3.14 -15.17
C ALA A 23 -4.95 -2.79 -14.82
N TYR A 24 -4.10 -3.77 -14.49
CA TYR A 24 -2.69 -3.53 -14.22
C TYR A 24 -2.05 -2.76 -15.40
N PRO A 25 -1.28 -1.67 -15.16
CA PRO A 25 -0.73 -1.21 -13.87
C PRO A 25 -1.58 -0.20 -13.08
N LEU A 26 -2.81 0.08 -13.52
CA LEU A 26 -3.68 1.06 -12.87
C LEU A 26 -4.11 0.58 -11.46
N ASP A 27 -4.65 1.50 -10.66
CA ASP A 27 -5.00 1.22 -9.27
C ASP A 27 -6.06 0.13 -9.11
N GLU A 28 -7.13 0.17 -9.91
CA GLU A 28 -8.33 -0.66 -9.72
C GLU A 28 -8.93 -1.16 -11.05
N LEU A 29 -9.65 -2.28 -10.98
CA LEU A 29 -10.42 -2.84 -12.09
C LEU A 29 -11.86 -2.29 -12.10
N LYS A 30 -12.36 -1.89 -13.27
CA LYS A 30 -13.78 -1.74 -13.58
C LYS A 30 -14.31 -3.07 -14.14
N PRO A 31 -14.96 -3.91 -13.32
CA PRO A 31 -15.27 -5.29 -13.70
C PRO A 31 -16.31 -5.40 -14.82
N LEU A 32 -17.22 -4.42 -14.94
CA LEU A 32 -18.26 -4.45 -15.98
C LEU A 32 -17.73 -4.08 -17.37
N SER A 33 -16.73 -3.19 -17.44
CA SER A 33 -16.13 -2.74 -18.70
C SER A 33 -14.80 -3.41 -19.02
N CYS A 34 -14.28 -4.27 -18.13
CA CYS A 34 -12.97 -4.90 -18.23
C CYS A 34 -11.84 -3.90 -18.55
N SER A 35 -11.84 -2.76 -17.84
CA SER A 35 -10.84 -1.70 -17.98
C SER A 35 -10.32 -1.26 -16.62
N GLY A 36 -9.11 -0.71 -16.55
CA GLY A 36 -8.59 -0.16 -15.30
C GLY A 36 -8.95 1.31 -15.06
N MET A 37 -8.72 1.78 -13.84
CA MET A 37 -8.72 3.20 -13.49
C MET A 37 -7.76 3.53 -12.36
N ASP A 38 -7.31 4.78 -12.35
CA ASP A 38 -6.54 5.36 -11.25
C ASP A 38 -7.45 6.23 -10.40
N THR A 39 -7.66 5.79 -9.17
CA THR A 39 -8.49 6.50 -8.18
C THR A 39 -7.62 7.14 -7.10
N TRP A 40 -6.45 6.58 -6.82
CA TRP A 40 -5.73 6.81 -5.57
C TRP A 40 -4.30 7.32 -5.77
N GLY A 41 -3.73 7.11 -6.94
CA GLY A 41 -2.52 7.78 -7.36
C GLY A 41 -1.69 7.07 -8.42
N SER A 42 -2.19 6.01 -9.07
CA SER A 42 -1.48 5.26 -10.12
C SER A 42 -0.24 4.52 -9.61
N PHE A 43 -0.38 3.86 -8.45
CA PHE A 43 0.68 3.06 -7.81
C PHE A 43 0.33 1.57 -7.72
N SER A 44 -0.51 1.08 -8.65
CA SER A 44 -0.95 -0.32 -8.70
C SER A 44 -1.59 -0.77 -7.38
N LEU A 45 -2.46 0.07 -6.81
CA LEU A 45 -2.99 -0.11 -5.46
C LEU A 45 -3.55 -1.52 -5.18
N THR A 46 -4.35 -2.08 -6.09
CA THR A 46 -4.89 -3.44 -5.93
C THR A 46 -3.78 -4.47 -5.76
N LEU A 47 -2.64 -4.31 -6.44
CA LEU A 47 -1.50 -5.21 -6.32
C LEU A 47 -0.86 -5.12 -4.93
N ILE A 48 -0.69 -3.89 -4.39
CA ILE A 48 -0.16 -3.66 -3.04
C ILE A 48 -1.10 -4.27 -1.98
N ASP A 49 -2.39 -3.96 -2.05
CA ASP A 49 -3.42 -4.47 -1.11
C ASP A 49 -3.58 -6.00 -1.18
N SER A 50 -3.12 -6.65 -2.26
CA SER A 50 -3.22 -8.10 -2.42
C SER A 50 -2.03 -8.87 -1.83
N LEU A 51 -0.90 -8.21 -1.53
CA LEU A 51 0.35 -8.87 -1.16
C LEU A 51 0.22 -9.77 0.07
N ASP A 52 -0.29 -9.24 1.18
CA ASP A 52 -0.43 -10.01 2.41
C ASP A 52 -1.48 -11.12 2.26
N THR A 53 -2.54 -10.88 1.49
CA THR A 53 -3.58 -11.86 1.19
C THR A 53 -3.01 -13.05 0.42
N LEU A 54 -2.11 -12.82 -0.55
CA LEU A 54 -1.40 -13.89 -1.25
C LEU A 54 -0.65 -14.80 -0.27
N LEU A 55 0.04 -14.22 0.72
CA LEU A 55 0.73 -14.98 1.77
C LEU A 55 -0.23 -15.74 2.68
N ILE A 56 -1.32 -15.09 3.13
CA ILE A 56 -2.34 -15.74 3.96
C ILE A 56 -2.98 -16.92 3.22
N MET A 57 -3.14 -16.84 1.90
CA MET A 57 -3.65 -17.93 1.08
C MET A 57 -2.60 -19.01 0.76
N GLY A 58 -1.34 -18.79 1.11
CA GLY A 58 -0.21 -19.72 0.93
C GLY A 58 0.41 -19.69 -0.45
N ASN A 59 0.20 -18.64 -1.25
CA ASN A 59 0.81 -18.50 -2.57
C ASN A 59 2.06 -17.62 -2.50
N GLU A 60 3.10 -18.22 -1.94
CA GLU A 60 4.41 -17.60 -1.72
C GLU A 60 5.10 -17.18 -3.04
N THR A 61 5.00 -18.02 -4.09
CA THR A 61 5.60 -17.73 -5.40
C THR A 61 5.01 -16.47 -6.02
N GLU A 62 3.68 -16.33 -5.96
CA GLU A 62 3.00 -15.17 -6.53
C GLU A 62 3.24 -13.90 -5.69
N PHE A 63 3.30 -14.03 -4.36
CA PHE A 63 3.73 -12.93 -3.50
C PHE A 63 5.11 -12.39 -3.90
N MET A 64 6.11 -13.28 -4.06
CA MET A 64 7.46 -12.86 -4.46
C MET A 64 7.46 -12.17 -5.82
N ARG A 65 6.70 -12.70 -6.80
CA ARG A 65 6.55 -12.09 -8.12
C ARG A 65 5.91 -10.70 -8.04
N ALA A 66 4.81 -10.56 -7.31
CA ALA A 66 4.09 -9.30 -7.16
C ALA A 66 4.90 -8.25 -6.39
N ALA A 67 5.59 -8.65 -5.33
CA ALA A 67 6.48 -7.77 -4.56
C ALA A 67 7.61 -7.22 -5.43
N GLU A 68 8.25 -8.09 -6.24
CA GLU A 68 9.29 -7.66 -7.19
C GLU A 68 8.75 -6.64 -8.20
N ILE A 69 7.57 -6.90 -8.77
CA ILE A 69 6.91 -5.96 -9.69
C ILE A 69 6.71 -4.60 -9.02
N ILE A 70 6.13 -4.57 -7.81
CA ILE A 70 5.87 -3.33 -7.07
C ILE A 70 7.17 -2.54 -6.84
N LEU A 71 8.25 -3.22 -6.45
CA LEU A 71 9.53 -2.58 -6.16
C LEU A 71 10.16 -1.92 -7.40
N HIS A 72 9.90 -2.45 -8.61
CA HIS A 72 10.42 -1.89 -9.86
C HIS A 72 9.50 -0.85 -10.50
N THR A 73 8.19 -0.96 -10.34
CA THR A 73 7.23 -0.13 -11.10
C THR A 73 6.67 1.04 -10.31
N VAL A 74 6.51 0.92 -8.99
CA VAL A 74 5.85 1.96 -8.18
C VAL A 74 6.77 3.17 -7.96
N LYS A 75 6.26 4.35 -8.32
CA LYS A 75 6.97 5.63 -8.16
C LYS A 75 6.35 6.43 -7.02
N VAL A 76 7.19 6.93 -6.13
CA VAL A 76 6.73 7.71 -4.95
C VAL A 76 6.64 9.22 -5.20
N ASP A 77 7.09 9.71 -6.36
CA ASP A 77 7.26 11.13 -6.68
C ASP A 77 6.39 11.60 -7.86
N MET A 78 5.21 11.00 -8.00
CA MET A 78 4.25 11.33 -9.05
C MET A 78 3.56 12.66 -8.77
N ASN A 79 3.28 13.43 -9.82
CA ASN A 79 2.50 14.67 -9.69
C ASN A 79 1.00 14.36 -9.60
N VAL A 80 0.58 13.88 -8.43
CA VAL A 80 -0.81 13.49 -8.16
C VAL A 80 -1.18 13.85 -6.71
N ASN A 81 -2.41 14.29 -6.53
CA ASN A 81 -2.99 14.53 -5.20
C ASN A 81 -3.55 13.22 -4.67
N VAL A 82 -3.19 12.88 -3.43
CA VAL A 82 -3.59 11.64 -2.78
C VAL A 82 -4.21 11.94 -1.41
N SER A 83 -5.14 11.08 -1.01
CA SER A 83 -5.69 11.10 0.35
C SER A 83 -4.65 10.59 1.34
N VAL A 84 -4.31 11.38 2.35
CA VAL A 84 -3.33 11.00 3.38
C VAL A 84 -3.80 9.75 4.12
N PHE A 85 -5.11 9.67 4.42
CA PHE A 85 -5.73 8.53 5.09
C PHE A 85 -5.68 7.25 4.25
N GLU A 86 -6.10 7.32 3.00
CA GLU A 86 -6.17 6.12 2.13
C GLU A 86 -4.78 5.63 1.75
N THR A 87 -3.83 6.54 1.47
CA THR A 87 -2.44 6.15 1.24
C THR A 87 -1.81 5.54 2.48
N ASN A 88 -2.13 6.02 3.69
CA ASN A 88 -1.64 5.41 4.92
C ASN A 88 -2.14 3.97 5.09
N ILE A 89 -3.45 3.75 5.09
CA ILE A 89 -3.99 2.41 5.45
C ILE A 89 -3.75 1.36 4.36
N ARG A 90 -3.70 1.77 3.08
CA ARG A 90 -3.55 0.83 1.95
C ARG A 90 -2.11 0.65 1.53
N VAL A 91 -1.42 1.75 1.22
CA VAL A 91 -0.06 1.69 0.69
C VAL A 91 0.94 1.44 1.81
N VAL A 92 0.99 2.30 2.82
CA VAL A 92 1.94 2.16 3.93
C VAL A 92 1.60 0.90 4.73
N GLY A 93 0.33 0.71 5.09
CA GLY A 93 -0.16 -0.48 5.79
C GLY A 93 0.10 -1.78 5.03
N GLY A 94 -0.26 -1.84 3.74
CA GLY A 94 -0.06 -3.02 2.90
C GLY A 94 1.42 -3.38 2.72
N LEU A 95 2.29 -2.39 2.47
CA LEU A 95 3.73 -2.60 2.34
C LEU A 95 4.37 -3.05 3.67
N LEU A 96 3.97 -2.48 4.80
CA LEU A 96 4.45 -2.91 6.12
C LEU A 96 3.96 -4.32 6.46
N SER A 97 2.70 -4.64 6.19
CA SER A 97 2.12 -5.98 6.37
C SER A 97 2.90 -7.01 5.54
N ALA A 98 3.09 -6.74 4.25
CA ALA A 98 3.86 -7.57 3.34
C ALA A 98 5.32 -7.75 3.80
N HIS A 99 5.98 -6.67 4.25
CA HIS A 99 7.33 -6.71 4.78
C HIS A 99 7.44 -7.59 6.03
N MET A 100 6.52 -7.45 6.97
CA MET A 100 6.53 -8.24 8.21
C MET A 100 6.19 -9.72 7.97
N LEU A 101 5.31 -10.01 7.01
CA LEU A 101 4.96 -11.38 6.64
C LEU A 101 6.00 -12.05 5.74
N SER A 102 6.85 -11.27 5.05
CA SER A 102 7.93 -11.81 4.20
C SER A 102 8.87 -12.76 4.97
N GLY A 103 9.07 -12.52 6.26
CA GLY A 103 9.88 -13.40 7.14
C GLY A 103 9.29 -14.80 7.36
N ARG A 104 8.05 -15.06 6.92
CA ARG A 104 7.40 -16.37 6.98
C ARG A 104 7.46 -17.14 5.66
N VAL A 105 7.94 -16.51 4.58
CA VAL A 105 8.02 -17.09 3.24
C VAL A 105 9.21 -18.02 3.14
N LYS A 106 9.00 -19.26 2.71
CA LYS A 106 10.09 -20.24 2.62
C LYS A 106 10.99 -19.90 1.44
N GLY A 107 12.29 -19.73 1.71
CA GLY A 107 13.30 -19.48 0.68
C GLY A 107 13.34 -18.04 0.17
N MET A 108 12.56 -17.11 0.75
CA MET A 108 12.71 -15.69 0.46
C MET A 108 14.03 -15.17 1.05
N ALA A 109 14.83 -14.53 0.22
CA ALA A 109 16.04 -13.85 0.68
C ALA A 109 15.64 -12.56 1.42
N LEU A 110 15.85 -12.54 2.73
CA LEU A 110 15.69 -11.34 3.55
C LEU A 110 17.02 -10.60 3.62
N GLU A 111 16.97 -9.28 3.55
CA GLU A 111 18.17 -8.47 3.70
C GLU A 111 18.74 -8.58 5.13
N PRO A 112 20.07 -8.51 5.31
CA PRO A 112 20.67 -8.42 6.65
C PRO A 112 20.08 -7.26 7.44
N GLY A 113 19.60 -7.54 8.66
CA GLY A 113 18.96 -6.55 9.53
C GLY A 113 17.43 -6.59 9.52
N TRP A 114 16.79 -7.48 8.75
CA TRP A 114 15.34 -7.72 8.85
C TRP A 114 14.93 -8.02 10.31
N PRO A 115 13.82 -7.46 10.83
CA PRO A 115 12.81 -6.67 10.12
C PRO A 115 13.10 -5.16 10.01
N CYS A 116 14.25 -4.69 10.49
CA CYS A 116 14.61 -3.26 10.44
C CYS A 116 15.26 -2.83 9.11
N SER A 117 15.37 -3.75 8.15
CA SER A 117 15.83 -3.49 6.79
C SER A 117 15.02 -4.36 5.81
N GLY A 118 14.85 -3.85 4.59
CA GLY A 118 14.21 -4.57 3.50
C GLY A 118 13.66 -3.63 2.44
N PRO A 119 13.49 -4.11 1.21
CA PRO A 119 13.06 -3.26 0.09
C PRO A 119 11.62 -2.77 0.24
N LEU A 120 10.71 -3.61 0.73
CA LEU A 120 9.31 -3.23 1.00
C LEU A 120 9.22 -2.19 2.13
N LEU A 121 10.01 -2.35 3.20
CA LEU A 121 10.11 -1.36 4.27
C LEU A 121 10.58 0.00 3.75
N ARG A 122 11.66 0.03 2.96
CA ARG A 122 12.16 1.28 2.36
C ARG A 122 11.14 1.94 1.46
N LEU A 123 10.34 1.15 0.73
CA LEU A 123 9.26 1.71 -0.09
C LEU A 123 8.16 2.32 0.79
N ALA A 124 7.74 1.62 1.86
CA ALA A 124 6.78 2.14 2.82
C ALA A 124 7.27 3.45 3.46
N GLU A 125 8.53 3.49 3.89
CA GLU A 125 9.16 4.67 4.48
C GLU A 125 9.14 5.86 3.51
N ARG A 126 9.50 5.64 2.24
CA ARG A 126 9.47 6.69 1.21
C ARG A 126 8.07 7.25 1.00
N PHE A 127 7.03 6.42 1.02
CA PHE A 127 5.64 6.90 0.96
C PHE A 127 5.29 7.70 2.21
N THR A 128 5.61 7.21 3.41
CA THR A 128 5.35 7.93 4.66
C THR A 128 6.04 9.29 4.68
N GLN A 129 7.30 9.39 4.21
CA GLN A 129 8.01 10.67 4.09
C GLN A 129 7.28 11.67 3.20
N LYS A 130 6.54 11.22 2.17
CA LYS A 130 5.68 12.09 1.35
C LYS A 130 4.43 12.56 2.09
N LEU A 131 3.94 11.80 3.07
CA LEU A 131 2.75 12.13 3.85
C LEU A 131 3.04 13.04 5.06
N VAL A 132 4.25 12.96 5.64
CA VAL A 132 4.65 13.75 6.83
C VAL A 132 4.34 15.25 6.71
N PRO A 133 4.54 15.94 5.57
CA PRO A 133 4.21 17.36 5.47
C PRO A 133 2.73 17.68 5.72
N ALA A 134 1.81 16.72 5.57
CA ALA A 134 0.39 16.92 5.89
C ALA A 134 0.15 17.21 7.37
N PHE A 135 1.06 16.83 8.27
CA PHE A 135 0.94 17.12 9.71
C PHE A 135 1.40 18.53 10.09
N LYS A 136 1.88 19.34 9.13
CA LYS A 136 2.33 20.73 9.36
C LYS A 136 1.15 21.72 9.43
N SER A 137 0.07 21.34 10.11
CA SER A 137 -1.03 22.26 10.44
C SER A 137 -0.75 22.96 11.77
N ALA A 138 -1.52 24.01 12.08
CA ALA A 138 -1.38 24.74 13.35
C ALA A 138 -1.63 23.86 14.59
N THR A 139 -2.39 22.77 14.46
CA THR A 139 -2.73 21.86 15.56
C THR A 139 -1.89 20.59 15.57
N GLY A 140 -1.09 20.35 14.52
CA GLY A 140 -0.43 19.07 14.29
C GLY A 140 -1.34 17.97 13.72
N MET A 141 -2.66 18.23 13.56
CA MET A 141 -3.56 17.29 12.89
C MET A 141 -3.32 17.30 11.38
N PRO A 142 -3.37 16.14 10.69
CA PRO A 142 -3.05 16.09 9.28
C PRO A 142 -4.12 16.74 8.40
N TYR A 143 -3.68 17.44 7.35
CA TYR A 143 -4.52 17.76 6.19
C TYR A 143 -5.02 16.47 5.51
N GLY A 144 -6.20 16.52 4.89
CA GLY A 144 -6.80 15.33 4.26
C GLY A 144 -6.10 14.87 2.99
N THR A 145 -5.51 15.80 2.24
CA THR A 145 -4.91 15.57 0.93
C THR A 145 -3.49 16.13 0.85
N ILE A 146 -2.62 15.48 0.06
CA ILE A 146 -1.27 15.96 -0.23
C ILE A 146 -0.86 15.60 -1.68
N ASN A 147 -0.03 16.42 -2.32
CA ASN A 147 0.58 16.06 -3.60
C ASN A 147 1.89 15.28 -3.38
N LEU A 148 2.05 14.10 -3.99
CA LEU A 148 3.25 13.27 -3.79
C LEU A 148 4.55 13.90 -4.32
N LYS A 149 4.45 14.80 -5.32
CA LYS A 149 5.61 15.52 -5.87
C LYS A 149 5.86 16.85 -5.18
N HIS A 150 4.80 17.64 -4.99
CA HIS A 150 4.88 19.03 -4.56
C HIS A 150 4.59 19.24 -3.06
N GLY A 151 4.08 18.23 -2.35
CA GLY A 151 3.71 18.32 -0.95
C GLY A 151 2.36 19.01 -0.74
N LEU A 152 2.22 19.73 0.37
CA LEU A 152 0.97 20.37 0.76
C LEU A 152 0.62 21.54 -0.18
N HIS A 153 -0.61 21.54 -0.71
CA HIS A 153 -1.09 22.65 -1.52
C HIS A 153 -1.39 23.88 -0.63
N PRO A 154 -1.02 25.11 -1.03
CA PRO A 154 -1.22 26.31 -0.19
C PRO A 154 -2.69 26.57 0.22
N ASN A 155 -3.63 26.13 -0.61
CA ASN A 155 -5.06 26.30 -0.39
C ASN A 155 -5.76 25.02 0.13
N GLU A 156 -5.00 24.05 0.65
CA GLU A 156 -5.57 22.82 1.22
C GLU A 156 -6.41 23.13 2.47
N THR A 157 -7.54 22.43 2.63
CA THR A 157 -8.44 22.67 3.75
C THR A 157 -7.95 21.99 5.02
N ALA A 158 -7.93 22.72 6.13
CA ALA A 158 -7.65 22.14 7.45
C ALA A 158 -8.80 21.29 8.00
N ILE A 159 -9.94 21.21 7.30
CA ILE A 159 -11.08 20.38 7.68
C ILE A 159 -10.74 18.93 7.35
N THR A 160 -10.67 18.11 8.39
CA THR A 160 -10.48 16.66 8.30
C THR A 160 -11.46 15.96 9.24
N CYS A 161 -11.77 14.69 8.97
CA CYS A 161 -12.64 13.91 9.82
C CYS A 161 -11.84 13.19 10.92
N THR A 162 -12.50 12.83 12.03
CA THR A 162 -11.85 12.14 13.15
C THR A 162 -11.14 10.85 12.73
N ALA A 163 -11.69 10.10 11.78
CA ALA A 163 -11.07 8.89 11.24
C ALA A 163 -9.77 9.19 10.47
N GLY A 164 -9.75 10.25 9.66
CA GLY A 164 -8.56 10.68 8.92
C GLY A 164 -7.42 11.13 9.83
N VAL A 165 -7.72 11.60 11.04
CA VAL A 165 -6.70 11.93 12.06
C VAL A 165 -6.31 10.71 12.88
N GLY A 166 -7.30 9.92 13.33
CA GLY A 166 -7.12 8.83 14.29
C GLY A 166 -6.49 7.56 13.71
N THR A 167 -6.56 7.35 12.40
CA THR A 167 -6.09 6.12 11.75
C THR A 167 -4.74 6.34 11.04
N MET A 168 -3.78 6.85 11.80
CA MET A 168 -2.39 7.08 11.37
C MET A 168 -1.38 6.39 12.28
N LEU A 169 -1.73 6.23 13.56
CA LEU A 169 -0.81 5.86 14.62
C LEU A 169 -0.19 4.47 14.43
N LEU A 170 -0.95 3.51 13.92
CA LEU A 170 -0.49 2.12 13.82
C LEU A 170 0.64 2.00 12.80
N GLU A 171 0.44 2.54 11.60
CA GLU A 171 1.39 2.45 10.49
C GLU A 171 2.62 3.32 10.76
N PHE A 172 2.42 4.59 11.15
CA PHE A 172 3.53 5.51 11.45
C PHE A 172 4.32 5.06 12.69
N GLY A 173 3.63 4.57 13.72
CA GLY A 173 4.26 4.04 14.93
C GLY A 173 5.04 2.76 14.65
N THR A 174 4.49 1.86 13.83
CA THR A 174 5.19 0.65 13.37
C THR A 174 6.44 1.03 12.60
N LEU A 175 6.33 1.94 11.63
CA LEU A 175 7.46 2.42 10.84
C LEU A 175 8.56 2.98 11.75
N SER A 176 8.22 3.93 12.62
CA SER A 176 9.16 4.54 13.58
C SER A 176 9.87 3.48 14.45
N ARG A 177 9.14 2.42 14.86
CA ARG A 177 9.70 1.35 15.69
C ARG A 177 10.75 0.51 14.97
N ILE A 178 10.62 0.33 13.66
CA ILE A 178 11.47 -0.57 12.85
C ILE A 178 12.47 0.17 11.95
N THR A 179 12.36 1.50 11.81
CA THR A 179 13.37 2.33 11.13
C THR A 179 14.30 3.05 12.10
N GLY A 180 13.90 3.20 13.38
CA GLY A 180 14.57 4.08 14.34
C GLY A 180 14.27 5.55 14.10
#